data_AF-A0A960Q212-F1
#
_entry.id   AF-A0A960Q212-F1
#
_cell.length_a   1.000
_cell.length_b   1.000
_cell.length_c   1.000
_cell.angle_alpha   90.00
_cell.angle_beta   90.00
_cell.angle_gamma   90.00
#
_symmetry.space_group_name_H-M   'P 1'
#
loop_
_entity.id
_entity.type
_entity.pdbx_description
1 polymer ?
#
loop_
_entity_poly.entity_id
_entity_poly.type
_entity_poly.pdbx_seq_one_letter_code
_entity_poly.pdbx_strand_id
1 'polypeptide(L)'
;MLSPALLEKLLQFRRERDWEQFHTPRNLSAAICVEAAELLDHFRWARDADQQEMPAQQRTDMEHEVADVAILLSYFCHDLGIDLETAVQRKLELNGARYPVDKSRGSSNKHNKL
;
A
#
# COMPACT_ATOMS: atom_id res chain seq x y z
N MET A 1 -0.66 10.04 -5.15
CA MET A 1 0.30 8.97 -4.75
C MET A 1 1.44 8.92 -5.75
N LEU A 2 1.17 8.62 -7.02
CA LEU A 2 2.10 8.91 -8.12
C LEU A 2 1.78 10.29 -8.71
N SER A 3 2.80 10.97 -9.25
CA SER A 3 2.54 12.19 -10.03
C SER A 3 1.77 11.82 -11.32
N PRO A 4 0.97 12.73 -11.90
CA PRO A 4 0.25 12.43 -13.15
C PRO A 4 1.18 11.93 -14.27
N ALA A 5 2.38 12.53 -14.39
CA ALA A 5 3.38 12.12 -15.37
C ALA A 5 3.93 10.71 -15.13
N LEU A 6 4.09 10.29 -13.87
CA LEU A 6 4.57 8.95 -13.53
C LEU A 6 3.45 7.91 -13.69
N LEU A 7 2.21 8.25 -13.33
CA LEU A 7 1.06 7.39 -13.57
C LEU A 7 0.88 7.12 -15.07
N GLU A 8 1.01 8.14 -15.92
CA GLU A 8 0.90 7.94 -17.37
C GLU A 8 2.00 7.02 -17.91
N LYS A 9 3.24 7.17 -17.45
CA LYS A 9 4.33 6.24 -17.79
C LYS A 9 4.02 4.80 -17.36
N LEU A 10 3.41 4.63 -16.19
CA LEU A 10 3.04 3.32 -15.67
C LEU A 10 1.94 2.68 -16.51
N LEU A 11 0.89 3.43 -16.84
CA LEU A 11 -0.18 2.95 -17.71
C LEU A 11 0.34 2.61 -19.12
N GLN A 12 1.23 3.44 -19.65
CA GLN A 12 1.89 3.16 -20.93
C GLN A 12 2.71 1.87 -20.88
N PHE A 13 3.48 1.65 -19.82
CA PHE A 13 4.24 0.41 -19.61
C PHE A 13 3.33 -0.83 -19.61
N ARG A 14 2.16 -0.75 -18.96
CA ARG A 14 1.13 -1.81 -18.95
C ARG A 14 0.56 -2.06 -20.35
N ARG A 15 0.22 -1.00 -21.08
CA ARG A 15 -0.36 -1.06 -22.44
C ARG A 15 0.60 -1.67 -23.46
N GLU A 16 1.87 -1.28 -23.42
CA GLU A 16 2.91 -1.79 -24.33
C GLU A 16 3.11 -3.31 -24.23
N ARG A 17 2.72 -3.89 -23.10
CA ARG A 17 2.82 -5.34 -22.83
C ARG A 17 1.49 -6.05 -22.98
N ASP A 18 0.44 -5.34 -23.39
CA ASP A 18 -0.94 -5.85 -23.48
C ASP A 18 -1.40 -6.48 -22.16
N TRP A 19 -0.93 -5.97 -21.02
CA TRP A 19 -1.23 -6.52 -19.70
C TRP A 19 -2.58 -6.08 -19.14
N GLU A 20 -3.22 -5.09 -19.76
CA GLU A 20 -4.54 -4.59 -19.33
C GLU A 20 -5.58 -5.71 -19.23
N GLN A 21 -5.56 -6.67 -20.16
CA GLN A 21 -6.47 -7.82 -20.17
C GLN A 21 -6.34 -8.75 -18.95
N PHE A 22 -5.17 -8.82 -18.32
CA PHE A 22 -4.92 -9.70 -17.17
C PHE A 22 -5.17 -8.99 -15.83
N HIS A 23 -5.07 -7.66 -15.82
CA HIS A 23 -5.21 -6.81 -14.64
C HIS A 23 -6.69 -6.51 -14.32
N THR A 24 -7.51 -7.56 -14.18
CA THR A 24 -8.88 -7.41 -13.67
C THR A 24 -8.86 -6.99 -12.20
N PRO A 25 -9.93 -6.36 -11.66
CA PRO A 25 -9.98 -5.96 -10.24
C PRO A 25 -9.69 -7.12 -9.28
N ARG A 26 -10.18 -8.32 -9.59
CA ARG A 26 -9.88 -9.54 -8.81
C ARG A 26 -8.39 -9.84 -8.83
N ASN A 27 -7.78 -9.87 -10.01
CA ASN A 27 -6.37 -10.25 -10.14
C ASN A 27 -5.44 -9.20 -9.52
N LEU A 28 -5.73 -7.90 -9.73
CA LEU A 28 -5.00 -6.81 -9.08
C LEU A 28 -5.10 -6.88 -7.56
N SER A 29 -6.29 -7.13 -7.00
CA SER A 29 -6.46 -7.28 -5.55
C SER A 29 -5.65 -8.45 -4.99
N ALA A 30 -5.57 -9.56 -5.71
CA ALA A 30 -4.77 -10.71 -5.32
C ALA A 30 -3.27 -10.40 -5.38
N ALA A 31 -2.81 -9.75 -6.45
CA ALA A 31 -1.43 -9.34 -6.61
C ALA A 31 -0.99 -8.37 -5.50
N ILE A 32 -1.83 -7.37 -5.14
CA ILE A 32 -1.55 -6.47 -4.01
C ILE A 32 -1.32 -7.26 -2.71
N CYS A 33 -2.12 -8.30 -2.45
CA CYS A 33 -1.91 -9.15 -1.28
C CYS A 33 -0.60 -9.94 -1.32
N VAL A 34 -0.14 -10.34 -2.50
CA VAL A 34 1.15 -11.02 -2.68
C VAL A 34 2.29 -10.06 -2.36
N GLU A 35 2.35 -8.88 -2.99
CA GLU A 35 3.46 -7.94 -2.75
C GLU A 35 3.46 -7.41 -1.30
N ALA A 36 2.28 -7.25 -0.69
CA ALA A 36 2.19 -6.92 0.72
C ALA A 36 2.74 -8.04 1.63
N ALA A 37 2.64 -9.30 1.20
CA ALA A 37 3.21 -10.44 1.90
C ALA A 37 4.73 -10.57 1.66
N GLU A 38 5.23 -10.18 0.47
CA GLU A 38 6.67 -10.07 0.18
C GLU A 38 7.31 -8.97 1.03
N LEU A 39 6.68 -7.81 1.15
CA LEU A 39 7.08 -6.76 2.09
C LEU A 39 7.14 -7.26 3.54
N LEU A 40 6.15 -8.06 3.95
CA LEU A 40 6.12 -8.67 5.29
C LEU A 40 7.26 -9.68 5.48
N ASP A 41 7.71 -10.36 4.43
CA ASP A 41 8.72 -11.42 4.52
C ASP A 41 10.06 -10.89 5.04
N HIS A 42 10.40 -9.65 4.72
CA HIS A 42 11.58 -8.98 5.27
C HIS A 42 11.61 -8.92 6.81
N PHE A 43 10.46 -9.10 7.47
CA PHE A 43 10.33 -9.10 8.92
C PHE A 43 10.02 -10.49 9.51
N ARG A 44 9.85 -11.53 8.69
CA ARG A 44 9.36 -12.85 9.13
C ARG A 44 10.19 -13.44 10.29
N TRP A 45 11.50 -13.19 10.29
CA TRP A 45 12.43 -13.68 11.31
C TRP A 45 13.10 -12.56 12.12
N ALA A 46 12.70 -11.30 11.89
CA ALA A 46 13.25 -10.16 12.61
C ALA A 46 12.69 -10.12 14.03
N ARG A 47 13.54 -9.80 15.02
CA ARG A 47 13.08 -9.41 16.36
C ARG A 47 12.77 -7.91 16.34
N ASP A 48 11.69 -7.50 16.98
CA ASP A 48 11.23 -6.09 16.99
C ASP A 48 12.29 -5.07 17.46
N ALA A 49 13.34 -5.51 18.16
CA ALA A 49 14.41 -4.68 18.70
C ALA A 49 15.66 -4.53 17.78
N ASP A 50 15.78 -5.31 16.70
CA ASP A 50 17.02 -5.38 15.88
C ASP A 50 16.99 -4.48 14.62
N GLN A 51 16.08 -3.50 14.54
CA GLN A 51 15.93 -2.61 13.37
C GLN A 51 17.14 -1.68 13.13
N GLN A 52 18.09 -1.58 14.06
CA GLN A 52 19.23 -0.65 13.92
C GLN A 52 20.34 -1.14 13.00
N GLU A 53 20.37 -2.42 12.62
CA GLU A 53 21.41 -2.99 11.74
C GLU A 53 20.81 -3.65 10.49
N MET A 54 19.81 -3.01 9.87
CA MET A 54 19.25 -3.50 8.61
C MET A 54 20.28 -3.33 7.48
N PRO A 55 20.75 -4.40 6.81
CA PRO A 55 21.70 -4.30 5.72
C PRO A 55 21.16 -3.42 4.58
N ALA A 56 22.05 -2.69 3.91
CA ALA A 56 21.67 -1.79 2.81
C ALA A 56 20.88 -2.51 1.70
N GLN A 57 21.23 -3.77 1.40
CA GLN A 57 20.51 -4.57 0.41
C GLN A 57 19.06 -4.84 0.83
N GLN A 58 18.84 -5.23 2.09
CA GLN A 58 17.49 -5.49 2.60
C GLN A 58 16.60 -4.24 2.51
N ARG A 59 17.18 -3.05 2.70
CA ARG A 59 16.46 -1.78 2.54
C ARG A 59 16.04 -1.55 1.10
N THR A 60 16.92 -1.83 0.13
CA THR A 60 16.62 -1.72 -1.30
C THR A 60 15.52 -2.69 -1.69
N ASP A 61 15.59 -3.95 -1.23
CA ASP A 61 14.57 -4.95 -1.52
C ASP A 61 13.20 -4.51 -0.98
N MET A 62 13.14 -4.02 0.27
CA MET A 62 11.91 -3.45 0.83
C MET A 62 11.37 -2.25 0.05
N GLU A 63 12.25 -1.41 -0.51
CA GLU A 63 11.83 -0.29 -1.36
C GLU A 63 11.14 -0.80 -2.63
N HIS A 64 11.63 -1.89 -3.22
CA HIS A 64 10.99 -2.55 -4.35
C HIS A 64 9.59 -3.07 -3.98
N GLU A 65 9.45 -3.78 -2.87
CA GLU A 65 8.14 -4.31 -2.44
C GLU A 65 7.11 -3.20 -2.17
N VAL A 66 7.54 -2.09 -1.57
CA VAL A 66 6.69 -0.90 -1.39
C VAL A 66 6.27 -0.31 -2.74
N ALA A 67 7.19 -0.27 -3.70
CA ALA A 67 6.91 0.23 -5.05
C ALA A 67 5.93 -0.69 -5.79
N ASP A 68 6.03 -2.01 -5.64
CA ASP A 68 5.15 -2.97 -6.30
C ASP A 68 3.71 -2.89 -5.76
N VAL A 69 3.54 -2.79 -4.43
CA VAL A 69 2.24 -2.49 -3.82
C VAL A 69 1.66 -1.18 -4.38
N ALA A 70 2.49 -0.13 -4.46
CA ALA A 70 2.07 1.18 -4.96
C ALA A 70 1.65 1.14 -6.43
N ILE A 71 2.37 0.41 -7.28
CA ILE A 71 2.09 0.23 -8.71
C ILE A 71 0.75 -0.48 -8.90
N LEU A 72 0.56 -1.62 -8.24
CA LEU A 72 -0.65 -2.43 -8.39
C LEU A 72 -1.88 -1.71 -7.84
N LEU A 73 -1.75 -1.01 -6.71
CA LEU A 73 -2.82 -0.16 -6.18
C LEU A 73 -3.16 0.99 -7.14
N SER A 74 -2.16 1.57 -7.81
CA SER A 74 -2.38 2.63 -8.80
C SER A 74 -3.19 2.14 -10.00
N TYR A 75 -2.88 0.94 -10.53
CA TYR A 75 -3.71 0.31 -11.57
C TYR A 75 -5.13 0.06 -11.07
N PHE A 76 -5.28 -0.50 -9.87
CA PHE A 76 -6.58 -0.80 -9.30
C PHE A 76 -7.46 0.45 -9.14
N CYS A 77 -6.87 1.53 -8.62
CA CYS A 77 -7.57 2.81 -8.49
C CYS A 77 -7.90 3.42 -9.85
N HIS A 78 -6.98 3.38 -10.81
CA HIS A 78 -7.20 3.89 -12.16
C HIS A 78 -8.38 3.17 -12.84
N ASP A 79 -8.36 1.84 -12.87
CA ASP A 79 -9.36 1.03 -13.57
C ASP A 79 -10.77 1.17 -12.97
N LEU A 80 -10.86 1.46 -11.67
CA LEU A 80 -12.14 1.66 -10.97
C LEU A 80 -12.55 3.12 -10.82
N GLY A 81 -11.75 4.07 -11.31
CA GLY A 81 -12.01 5.51 -11.14
C GLY A 81 -11.98 5.97 -9.68
N ILE A 82 -11.18 5.33 -8.83
CA ILE A 82 -11.02 5.70 -7.42
C ILE A 82 -9.98 6.80 -7.32
N ASP A 83 -10.42 7.99 -6.90
CA ASP A 83 -9.52 9.05 -6.45
C ASP A 83 -8.96 8.69 -5.08
N LEU A 84 -7.71 8.22 -5.05
CA LEU A 84 -7.09 7.70 -3.84
C LEU A 84 -6.90 8.78 -2.77
N GLU A 85 -6.60 10.02 -3.16
CA GLU A 85 -6.39 11.11 -2.22
C GLU A 85 -7.69 11.46 -1.48
N THR A 86 -8.78 11.62 -2.22
CA THR A 86 -10.13 11.83 -1.70
C THR A 86 -10.57 10.66 -0.83
N ALA A 87 -10.30 9.42 -1.25
CA ALA A 87 -10.64 8.23 -0.48
C ALA A 87 -9.92 8.19 0.87
N VAL A 88 -8.63 8.55 0.90
CA VAL A 88 -7.83 8.64 2.13
C VAL A 88 -8.33 9.77 3.02
N GLN A 89 -8.58 10.96 2.49
CA GLN A 89 -9.10 12.10 3.25
C GLN A 89 -10.40 11.73 3.97
N ARG A 90 -11.38 11.17 3.25
CA ARG A 90 -12.64 10.69 3.84
C ARG A 90 -12.40 9.62 4.89
N LYS A 91 -11.44 8.72 4.66
CA LYS A 91 -11.12 7.65 5.62
C LYS A 91 -10.50 8.21 6.90
N LEU A 92 -9.66 9.25 6.81
CA LEU A 92 -9.07 9.92 7.97
C LEU A 92 -10.13 10.57 8.86
N GLU A 93 -11.10 11.27 8.28
CA GLU A 93 -12.23 11.85 9.04
C GLU A 93 -13.01 10.78 9.80
N LEU A 94 -13.36 9.68 9.13
CA LEU A 94 -14.05 8.54 9.73
C LEU A 94 -13.21 7.89 10.84
N ASN A 95 -11.90 7.76 10.65
CA ASN A 95 -10.99 7.20 11.64
C ASN A 95 -10.85 8.13 12.86
N GLY A 96 -10.76 9.44 12.65
CA GLY A 96 -10.70 10.43 13.75
C GLY A 96 -11.95 10.41 14.62
N ALA A 97 -13.14 10.30 14.00
CA ALA A 97 -14.39 10.12 14.75
C ALA A 97 -14.45 8.79 15.51
N ARG A 98 -13.88 7.72 14.94
CA ARG A 98 -13.87 6.37 15.54
C ARG A 98 -12.82 6.21 16.64
N TYR A 99 -11.72 6.97 16.57
CA TYR A 99 -10.59 6.94 17.49
C TYR A 99 -10.26 8.36 18.00
N PRO A 100 -11.09 8.94 18.89
CA PRO A 100 -10.83 10.25 19.47
C PRO A 100 -9.49 10.30 20.21
N VAL A 101 -8.79 11.43 20.14
CA VAL A 101 -7.43 11.58 20.71
C VAL A 101 -7.40 11.31 22.21
N ASP A 102 -8.38 11.81 22.95
CA ASP A 102 -8.52 11.65 24.40
C ASP A 102 -8.67 10.19 24.84
N LYS A 103 -9.19 9.32 23.97
CA LYS A 103 -9.40 7.89 24.26
C LYS A 103 -8.35 6.98 23.63
N SER A 104 -7.73 7.41 22.53
CA SER A 104 -6.92 6.54 21.67
C SER A 104 -5.42 6.79 21.77
N ARG A 105 -4.99 7.91 22.38
CA ARG A 105 -3.58 8.26 22.47
C ARG A 105 -2.78 7.20 23.26
N GLY A 106 -1.80 6.58 22.60
CA GLY A 106 -0.94 5.55 23.21
C GLY A 106 -1.63 4.18 23.36
N SER A 107 -2.82 4.00 22.79
CA SER A 107 -3.59 2.76 22.87
C SER A 107 -3.80 2.17 21.47
N SER A 108 -3.45 0.89 21.30
CA SER A 108 -3.75 0.12 20.08
C SER A 108 -5.08 -0.65 20.18
N ASN A 109 -5.84 -0.42 21.26
CA ASN A 109 -7.14 -1.06 21.43
C ASN A 109 -8.09 -0.67 20.30
N LYS A 110 -8.89 -1.64 19.85
CA LYS A 110 -9.98 -1.36 18.91
C LYS A 110 -10.97 -0.40 19.58
N HIS A 111 -11.57 0.50 18.82
CA HIS A 111 -12.59 1.49 19.27
C HIS A 111 -13.72 0.94 20.16
N ASN A 112 -14.08 -0.33 20.05
CA ASN A 112 -15.06 -0.97 20.94
C ASN A 112 -14.50 -1.33 22.33
N LYS A 113 -13.23 -1.01 22.58
CA LYS A 113 -12.45 -1.23 23.81
C LYS A 113 -11.65 0.04 24.19
N LEU A 114 -12.07 1.21 23.68
CA LEU A 114 -11.52 2.54 24.00
C LEU A 114 -12.42 3.31 24.97
#